data_AF-A0A9J7EW06-F1
#
_entry.id   AF-A0A9J7EW06-F1
#
_cell.length_a   1.000
_cell.length_b   1.000
_cell.length_c   1.000
_cell.angle_alpha   90.00
_cell.angle_beta   90.00
_cell.angle_gamma   90.00
#
_symmetry.space_group_name_H-M   'P 1'
#
loop_
_entity.id
_entity.type
_entity.pdbx_description
1 polymer ?
#
loop_
_entity_poly.entity_id
_entity_poly.type
_entity_poly.pdbx_seq_one_letter_code
_entity_poly.pdbx_strand_id
1 'polypeptide(L)'
;MNQATHFLDGSNIYGANSYDAAALRERTGGLLKTAQIEDEEHLPLVANPTEQCLVDSKTGTCFNTGDARANTHPWLASMYSVWVREHNRIARSLATLNPGWNSDRLYHEARRIVIAELQHITYKTWLPALTGKSFDELYESYDPGYVSEIDPTITNSFATAAFHFVNSILDQDIELVDKDNSVTPHRLLNNYFKPELVSKKGGLEKILRGMISQKSQGLDFNYDDDVSVFMIFYEG
;
A
#
# COMPACT_ATOMS: atom_id res chain seq x y z
N MET A 1 20.80 -4.24 2.62
CA MET A 1 20.68 -4.37 1.15
C MET A 1 19.25 -3.99 0.78
N ASN A 2 19.04 -3.06 -0.17
CA ASN A 2 17.70 -2.69 -0.61
C ASN A 2 17.13 -3.79 -1.52
N GLN A 3 15.95 -4.30 -1.22
CA GLN A 3 15.25 -5.34 -2.00
C GLN A 3 14.14 -4.78 -2.89
N ALA A 4 13.79 -3.50 -2.73
CA ALA A 4 12.83 -2.78 -3.58
C ALA A 4 13.55 -1.93 -4.64
N THR A 5 12.83 -1.50 -5.66
CA THR A 5 13.32 -0.50 -6.61
C THR A 5 13.47 0.86 -5.93
N HIS A 6 14.42 1.68 -6.38
CA HIS A 6 14.64 3.02 -5.80
C HIS A 6 13.61 4.06 -6.27
N PHE A 7 12.90 3.77 -7.35
CA PHE A 7 11.95 4.69 -7.96
C PHE A 7 10.56 4.58 -7.31
N LEU A 8 9.78 5.67 -7.33
CA LEU A 8 8.34 5.61 -7.10
C LEU A 8 7.64 5.02 -8.34
N ASP A 9 7.70 3.70 -8.49
CA ASP A 9 7.25 2.94 -9.67
C ASP A 9 6.17 1.89 -9.37
N GLY A 10 5.57 1.98 -8.17
CA GLY A 10 4.56 1.06 -7.69
C GLY A 10 5.08 -0.37 -7.50
N SER A 11 6.40 -0.59 -7.34
CA SER A 11 6.97 -1.92 -7.06
C SER A 11 6.35 -2.59 -5.85
N ASN A 12 5.82 -1.83 -4.89
CA ASN A 12 5.04 -2.38 -3.80
C ASN A 12 3.73 -3.06 -4.26
N ILE A 13 3.11 -2.60 -5.35
CA ILE A 13 1.91 -3.22 -5.94
C ILE A 13 2.31 -4.32 -6.93
N TYR A 14 3.33 -4.07 -7.75
CA TYR A 14 3.67 -4.87 -8.93
C TYR A 14 4.83 -5.84 -8.72
N GLY A 15 5.50 -5.84 -7.58
CA GLY A 15 6.74 -6.57 -7.33
C GLY A 15 7.98 -5.82 -7.81
N ALA A 16 9.12 -6.08 -7.17
CA ALA A 16 10.40 -5.44 -7.48
C ALA A 16 11.15 -6.10 -8.65
N ASN A 17 10.74 -7.29 -9.09
CA ASN A 17 11.34 -8.00 -10.21
C ASN A 17 10.27 -8.63 -11.13
N SER A 18 10.69 -9.09 -12.31
CA SER A 18 9.79 -9.62 -13.34
C SER A 18 9.10 -10.93 -12.94
N TYR A 19 9.72 -11.73 -12.07
CA TYR A 19 9.14 -12.98 -11.59
C TYR A 19 7.95 -12.70 -10.65
N ASP A 20 8.15 -11.83 -9.66
CA ASP A 20 7.09 -11.43 -8.73
C ASP A 20 5.95 -10.71 -9.48
N ALA A 21 6.31 -9.82 -10.40
CA ALA A 21 5.33 -9.14 -11.25
C ALA A 21 4.49 -10.12 -12.06
N ALA A 22 5.11 -11.14 -12.68
CA ALA A 22 4.37 -12.16 -13.42
C ALA A 22 3.48 -13.01 -12.50
N ALA A 23 3.91 -13.28 -11.26
CA ALA A 23 3.15 -14.07 -10.30
C ALA A 23 1.86 -13.36 -9.83
N LEU A 24 1.86 -12.02 -9.78
CA LEU A 24 0.71 -11.20 -9.34
C LEU A 24 -0.30 -10.90 -10.45
N ARG A 25 0.07 -11.11 -11.71
CA ARG A 25 -0.79 -10.81 -12.87
C ARG A 25 -1.83 -11.89 -13.11
N GLU A 26 -3.05 -11.46 -13.41
CA GLU A 26 -4.03 -12.30 -14.09
C GLU A 26 -3.57 -12.50 -15.54
N ARG A 27 -3.75 -13.72 -16.06
CA ARG A 27 -3.25 -14.08 -17.40
C ARG A 27 -3.99 -13.35 -18.53
N THR A 28 -5.16 -12.79 -18.25
CA THR A 28 -6.05 -12.19 -19.24
C THR A 28 -6.54 -10.81 -18.81
N GLY A 29 -6.86 -9.96 -19.79
CA GLY A 29 -7.44 -8.64 -19.57
C GLY A 29 -6.46 -7.59 -19.03
N GLY A 30 -5.19 -7.95 -18.83
CA GLY A 30 -4.18 -7.07 -18.24
C GLY A 30 -4.44 -6.74 -16.78
N LEU A 31 -5.11 -7.63 -16.04
CA LEU A 31 -5.49 -7.43 -14.65
C LEU A 31 -4.43 -7.94 -13.67
N LEU A 32 -4.50 -7.49 -12.43
CA LEU A 32 -3.90 -8.14 -11.26
C LEU A 32 -4.87 -9.16 -10.67
N LYS A 33 -4.33 -10.24 -10.10
CA LYS A 33 -5.11 -11.27 -9.41
C LYS A 33 -5.85 -10.68 -8.22
N THR A 34 -7.05 -11.18 -7.96
CA THR A 34 -7.85 -10.89 -6.77
C THR A 34 -8.44 -12.20 -6.22
N ALA A 35 -8.94 -12.20 -5.00
CA ALA A 35 -9.68 -13.31 -4.40
C ALA A 35 -11.08 -12.86 -4.00
N GLN A 36 -12.04 -13.77 -4.01
CA GLN A 36 -13.37 -13.52 -3.45
C GLN A 36 -13.43 -14.10 -2.04
N ILE A 37 -13.69 -13.27 -1.04
CA ILE A 37 -13.81 -13.65 0.37
C ILE A 37 -15.10 -13.02 0.89
N GLU A 38 -16.00 -13.83 1.47
CA GLU A 38 -17.31 -13.36 1.97
C GLU A 38 -18.14 -12.51 0.96
N ASP A 39 -18.07 -12.88 -0.32
CA ASP A 39 -18.70 -12.18 -1.46
C ASP A 39 -18.09 -10.79 -1.80
N GLU A 40 -16.88 -10.50 -1.33
CA GLU A 40 -16.15 -9.26 -1.61
C GLU A 40 -14.80 -9.52 -2.31
N GLU A 41 -14.40 -8.60 -3.19
CA GLU A 41 -13.13 -8.68 -3.93
C GLU A 41 -11.96 -8.22 -3.05
N HIS A 42 -11.04 -9.10 -2.69
CA HIS A 42 -9.84 -8.79 -1.92
C HIS A 42 -8.56 -9.04 -2.71
N LEU A 43 -7.42 -8.65 -2.12
CA LEU A 43 -6.10 -9.05 -2.58
C LEU A 43 -6.01 -10.58 -2.68
N PRO A 44 -5.18 -11.11 -3.60
CA PRO A 44 -5.03 -12.55 -3.74
C PRO A 44 -4.42 -13.14 -2.46
N LEU A 45 -4.69 -14.41 -2.17
CA LEU A 45 -4.16 -15.08 -0.98
C LEU A 45 -2.79 -15.70 -1.26
N VAL A 46 -1.93 -15.74 -0.25
CA VAL A 46 -0.69 -16.51 -0.29
C VAL A 46 -0.98 -18.02 -0.16
N ALA A 47 -0.07 -18.85 -0.68
CA ALA A 47 -0.22 -20.30 -0.60
C ALA A 47 -0.01 -20.85 0.83
N ASN A 48 0.93 -20.26 1.58
CA ASN A 48 1.30 -20.67 2.93
C ASN A 48 1.12 -19.50 3.91
N PRO A 49 -0.10 -19.26 4.44
CA PRO A 49 -0.38 -18.05 5.21
C PRO A 49 0.37 -17.97 6.54
N THR A 50 0.68 -19.12 7.16
CA THR A 50 1.44 -19.20 8.42
C THR A 50 2.92 -18.80 8.28
N GLU A 51 3.44 -18.67 7.06
CA GLU A 51 4.83 -18.23 6.81
C GLU A 51 4.96 -16.70 6.73
N GLN A 52 3.85 -15.98 6.51
CA GLN A 52 3.86 -14.52 6.28
C GLN A 52 2.94 -13.74 7.22
N CYS A 53 1.96 -14.40 7.82
CA CYS A 53 0.99 -13.79 8.73
C CYS A 53 0.87 -14.59 10.04
N LEU A 54 0.47 -13.90 11.11
CA LEU A 54 0.19 -14.50 12.42
C LEU A 54 -1.23 -15.07 12.43
N VAL A 55 -1.43 -16.18 11.72
CA VAL A 55 -2.71 -16.90 11.61
C VAL A 55 -2.60 -18.33 12.15
N ASP A 56 -3.68 -18.81 12.76
CA ASP A 56 -3.70 -20.11 13.45
C ASP A 56 -3.86 -21.33 12.52
N SER A 57 -4.12 -21.12 11.23
CA SER A 57 -4.38 -22.21 10.29
C SER A 57 -3.82 -21.95 8.90
N LYS A 58 -3.56 -23.05 8.18
CA LYS A 58 -3.19 -23.02 6.75
C LYS A 58 -4.31 -22.51 5.83
N THR A 59 -5.52 -22.34 6.36
CA THR A 59 -6.67 -21.73 5.69
C THR A 59 -6.92 -20.30 6.15
N GLY A 60 -6.05 -19.73 6.98
CA GLY A 60 -6.14 -18.35 7.43
C GLY A 60 -5.93 -17.35 6.30
N THR A 61 -6.54 -16.18 6.42
CA THR A 61 -6.35 -15.09 5.45
C THR A 61 -4.94 -14.52 5.59
N CYS A 62 -4.21 -14.47 4.48
CA CYS A 62 -2.97 -13.70 4.36
C CYS A 62 -2.82 -13.25 2.90
N PHE A 63 -2.63 -11.95 2.67
CA PHE A 63 -2.67 -11.38 1.33
C PHE A 63 -1.31 -11.42 0.64
N ASN A 64 -1.32 -11.65 -0.67
CA ASN A 64 -0.16 -11.65 -1.52
C ASN A 64 -0.12 -10.35 -2.34
N THR A 65 1.00 -9.64 -2.31
CA THR A 65 1.19 -8.38 -3.04
C THR A 65 2.63 -8.25 -3.54
N GLY A 66 2.97 -7.13 -4.19
CA GLY A 66 4.34 -6.84 -4.61
C GLY A 66 5.33 -6.60 -3.46
N ASP A 67 4.82 -6.35 -2.25
CA ASP A 67 5.62 -6.16 -1.04
C ASP A 67 5.17 -7.11 0.07
N ALA A 68 6.12 -7.82 0.68
CA ALA A 68 5.83 -8.80 1.73
C ALA A 68 5.22 -8.17 2.99
N ARG A 69 5.38 -6.85 3.19
CA ARG A 69 4.90 -6.13 4.37
C ARG A 69 3.45 -5.68 4.25
N ALA A 70 2.76 -5.97 3.14
CA ALA A 70 1.36 -5.56 2.97
C ALA A 70 0.43 -6.01 4.12
N ASN A 71 0.76 -7.13 4.79
CA ASN A 71 -0.01 -7.64 5.92
C ASN A 71 0.40 -7.07 7.28
N THR A 72 1.41 -6.20 7.38
CA THR A 72 1.92 -5.70 8.66
C THR A 72 0.81 -5.10 9.51
N HIS A 73 -0.05 -4.26 8.95
CA HIS A 73 -1.24 -3.77 9.67
C HIS A 73 -2.44 -3.53 8.72
N PRO A 74 -3.68 -3.53 9.24
CA PRO A 74 -4.90 -3.44 8.42
C PRO A 74 -4.99 -2.21 7.50
N TRP A 75 -4.51 -1.03 7.93
CA TRP A 75 -4.47 0.15 7.08
C TRP A 75 -3.62 -0.06 5.81
N LEU A 76 -2.48 -0.76 5.95
CA LEU A 76 -1.58 -1.02 4.84
C LEU A 76 -2.23 -1.97 3.84
N ALA A 77 -2.73 -3.11 4.30
CA ALA A 77 -3.46 -4.06 3.46
C ALA A 77 -4.66 -3.41 2.75
N SER A 78 -5.36 -2.48 3.43
CA SER A 78 -6.46 -1.72 2.86
C SER A 78 -5.99 -0.80 1.73
N MET A 79 -4.87 -0.10 1.90
CA MET A 79 -4.29 0.76 0.87
C MET A 79 -3.84 -0.04 -0.36
N TYR A 80 -3.22 -1.21 -0.17
CA TYR A 80 -2.85 -2.08 -1.28
C TYR A 80 -4.10 -2.58 -2.04
N SER A 81 -5.18 -2.88 -1.32
CA SER A 81 -6.46 -3.25 -1.93
C SER A 81 -7.00 -2.14 -2.84
N VAL A 82 -6.90 -0.88 -2.43
CA VAL A 82 -7.29 0.28 -3.25
C VAL A 82 -6.49 0.32 -4.55
N TRP A 83 -5.17 0.21 -4.48
CA TRP A 83 -4.31 0.29 -5.67
C TRP A 83 -4.50 -0.87 -6.65
N VAL A 84 -4.72 -2.09 -6.16
CA VAL A 84 -5.01 -3.25 -7.02
C VAL A 84 -6.38 -3.09 -7.71
N ARG A 85 -7.39 -2.61 -6.97
CA ARG A 85 -8.71 -2.31 -7.54
C ARG A 85 -8.63 -1.20 -8.59
N GLU A 86 -7.82 -0.16 -8.35
CA GLU A 86 -7.62 0.94 -9.29
C GLU A 86 -6.93 0.47 -10.58
N HIS A 87 -5.88 -0.33 -10.46
CA HIS A 87 -5.26 -0.97 -11.62
C HIS A 87 -6.28 -1.74 -12.47
N ASN A 88 -7.07 -2.59 -11.83
CA ASN A 88 -8.08 -3.39 -12.53
C ASN A 88 -9.19 -2.53 -13.14
N ARG A 89 -9.58 -1.43 -12.49
CA ARG A 89 -10.54 -0.45 -13.03
C ARG A 89 -10.00 0.22 -14.29
N ILE A 90 -8.75 0.67 -14.27
CA ILE A 90 -8.09 1.30 -15.42
C ILE A 90 -7.94 0.29 -16.56
N ALA A 91 -7.44 -0.91 -16.29
CA ALA A 91 -7.24 -1.95 -17.31
C ALA A 91 -8.55 -2.33 -18.02
N ARG A 92 -9.65 -2.50 -17.28
CA ARG A 92 -11.00 -2.76 -17.86
C ARG A 92 -11.47 -1.58 -18.73
N SER A 93 -11.22 -0.35 -18.27
CA SER A 93 -11.57 0.86 -19.03
C SER A 93 -10.77 0.96 -20.33
N LEU A 94 -9.46 0.70 -20.28
CA LEU A 94 -8.58 0.70 -21.45
C LEU A 94 -8.97 -0.38 -22.45
N ALA A 95 -9.36 -1.57 -21.99
CA ALA A 95 -9.83 -2.66 -22.85
C ALA A 95 -11.11 -2.28 -23.61
N THR A 96 -12.02 -1.55 -22.95
CA THR A 96 -13.25 -1.04 -23.57
C THR A 96 -12.95 0.02 -24.62
N LEU A 97 -12.04 0.94 -24.32
CA LEU A 97 -11.63 2.01 -25.25
C LEU A 97 -10.78 1.51 -26.41
N ASN A 98 -10.03 0.42 -26.22
CA ASN A 98 -9.08 -0.12 -27.18
C ASN A 98 -9.27 -1.63 -27.40
N PRO A 99 -10.33 -2.07 -28.11
CA PRO A 99 -10.66 -3.50 -28.26
C PRO A 99 -9.56 -4.36 -28.91
N GLY A 100 -8.63 -3.75 -29.65
CA GLY A 100 -7.52 -4.44 -30.30
C GLY A 100 -6.27 -4.61 -29.42
N TRP A 101 -6.25 -4.12 -28.18
CA TRP A 101 -5.09 -4.27 -27.30
C TRP A 101 -5.04 -5.65 -26.65
N ASN A 102 -3.83 -6.21 -26.58
CA ASN A 102 -3.58 -7.46 -25.88
C ASN A 102 -3.41 -7.25 -24.36
N SER A 103 -3.40 -8.35 -23.60
CA SER A 103 -3.33 -8.31 -22.13
C SER A 103 -2.04 -7.68 -21.59
N ASP A 104 -0.91 -7.86 -22.28
CA ASP A 104 0.37 -7.24 -21.87
C ASP A 104 0.32 -5.72 -21.99
N ARG A 105 -0.19 -5.23 -23.13
CA ARG A 105 -0.34 -3.78 -23.33
C ARG A 105 -1.30 -3.18 -22.32
N LEU A 106 -2.44 -3.82 -22.06
CA LEU A 106 -3.41 -3.37 -21.06
C LEU A 106 -2.77 -3.26 -19.67
N TYR A 107 -2.04 -4.30 -19.24
CA TYR A 107 -1.34 -4.33 -17.97
C TYR A 107 -0.31 -3.20 -17.87
N HIS A 108 0.55 -3.04 -18.88
CA HIS A 108 1.60 -2.03 -18.83
C HIS A 108 1.05 -0.60 -18.89
N GLU A 109 0.02 -0.33 -19.67
CA GLU A 109 -0.60 1.00 -19.72
C GLU A 109 -1.37 1.31 -18.43
N ALA A 110 -2.10 0.36 -17.86
CA ALA A 110 -2.73 0.53 -16.55
C ALA A 110 -1.68 0.77 -15.45
N ARG A 111 -0.59 -0.01 -15.45
CA ARG A 111 0.55 0.19 -14.55
C ARG A 111 1.15 1.59 -14.68
N ARG A 112 1.38 2.08 -15.90
CA ARG A 112 1.92 3.43 -16.13
C ARG A 112 1.03 4.53 -15.54
N ILE A 113 -0.29 4.40 -15.69
CA ILE A 113 -1.25 5.37 -15.14
C ILE A 113 -1.23 5.35 -13.61
N VAL A 114 -1.31 4.18 -12.99
CA VAL A 114 -1.25 4.05 -11.51
C VAL A 114 0.07 4.61 -10.95
N ILE A 115 1.19 4.40 -11.63
CA ILE A 115 2.48 4.98 -11.24
C ILE A 115 2.42 6.51 -11.28
N ALA A 116 1.83 7.09 -12.32
CA ALA A 116 1.66 8.54 -12.43
C ALA A 116 0.75 9.08 -11.31
N GLU A 117 -0.32 8.37 -10.94
CA GLU A 117 -1.18 8.72 -9.81
C GLU A 117 -0.43 8.70 -8.48
N LEU A 118 0.34 7.64 -8.22
CA LEU A 118 1.19 7.52 -7.03
C LEU A 118 2.16 8.70 -6.94
N GLN A 119 2.92 8.97 -8.00
CA GLN A 119 3.88 10.07 -8.04
C GLN A 119 3.17 11.42 -7.84
N HIS A 120 2.04 11.64 -8.52
CA HIS A 120 1.29 12.88 -8.40
C HIS A 120 0.82 13.10 -6.95
N ILE A 121 0.21 12.10 -6.32
CA ILE A 121 -0.26 12.17 -4.93
C ILE A 121 0.93 12.40 -3.98
N THR A 122 2.04 11.68 -4.15
CA THR A 122 3.21 11.85 -3.29
C THR A 122 3.77 13.27 -3.37
N TYR A 123 4.04 13.77 -4.59
CA TYR A 123 4.72 15.05 -4.76
C TYR A 123 3.81 16.27 -4.60
N LYS A 124 2.56 16.21 -5.06
CA LYS A 124 1.64 17.36 -5.05
C LYS A 124 0.73 17.41 -3.84
N THR A 125 0.54 16.30 -3.11
CA THR A 125 -0.36 16.26 -1.96
C THR A 125 0.36 15.90 -0.67
N TRP A 126 1.01 14.73 -0.62
CA TRP A 126 1.57 14.21 0.62
C TRP A 126 2.80 14.98 1.09
N LEU A 127 3.80 15.22 0.23
CA LEU A 127 5.00 15.97 0.58
C LEU A 127 4.69 17.41 1.04
N PRO A 128 3.78 18.15 0.37
CA PRO A 128 3.37 19.46 0.86
C PRO A 128 2.67 19.43 2.21
N ALA A 129 1.76 18.47 2.42
CA ALA A 129 1.08 18.31 3.71
C ALA A 129 2.07 17.96 4.83
N LEU A 130 3.10 17.16 4.53
CA LEU A 130 4.13 16.76 5.49
C LEU A 130 5.08 17.92 5.85
N THR A 131 5.52 18.69 4.86
CA THR A 131 6.57 19.70 5.03
C THR A 131 6.04 21.11 5.32
N GLY A 132 4.74 21.33 5.10
CA GLY A 132 4.12 22.66 5.15
C GLY A 132 4.53 23.59 4.01
N LYS A 133 5.30 23.10 3.03
CA LYS A 133 5.76 23.83 1.86
C LYS A 133 5.06 23.33 0.61
N SER A 134 4.61 24.23 -0.25
CA SER A 134 4.08 23.85 -1.55
C SER A 134 5.14 23.15 -2.41
N PHE A 135 4.68 22.41 -3.42
CA PHE A 135 5.60 21.77 -4.36
C PHE A 135 6.57 22.78 -4.98
N ASP A 136 6.10 23.98 -5.34
CA ASP A 136 6.93 25.00 -6.00
C ASP A 136 7.94 25.65 -5.03
N GLU A 137 7.71 25.57 -3.71
CA GLU A 137 8.67 25.97 -2.67
C GLU A 137 9.68 24.86 -2.34
N LEU A 138 9.30 23.60 -2.50
CA LEU A 138 10.20 22.45 -2.35
C LEU A 138 11.09 22.25 -3.57
N TYR A 139 10.58 22.59 -4.75
CA TYR A 139 11.23 22.42 -6.04
C TYR A 139 11.15 23.76 -6.78
N GLU A 140 12.27 24.48 -6.87
CA GLU A 140 12.36 25.77 -7.59
C GLU A 140 11.96 25.60 -9.06
N SER A 141 10.67 25.80 -9.36
CA SER A 141 10.03 25.66 -10.67
C SER A 141 10.12 24.25 -11.32
N TYR A 142 9.05 23.88 -12.03
CA TYR A 142 8.87 22.57 -12.63
C TYR A 142 9.80 22.33 -13.85
N ASP A 143 10.71 21.36 -13.70
CA ASP A 143 11.43 20.52 -14.68
C ASP A 143 12.51 21.11 -15.64
N PRO A 144 13.80 20.74 -15.50
CA PRO A 144 14.80 20.76 -16.59
C PRO A 144 14.77 19.53 -17.52
N GLY A 145 13.97 18.51 -17.20
CA GLY A 145 13.91 17.20 -17.85
C GLY A 145 14.55 16.10 -17.01
N TYR A 146 14.51 14.86 -17.51
CA TYR A 146 15.32 13.76 -16.95
C TYR A 146 16.82 14.08 -17.03
N VAL A 147 17.52 13.97 -15.91
CA VAL A 147 18.97 14.17 -15.81
C VAL A 147 19.62 12.84 -15.46
N SER A 148 20.40 12.27 -16.40
CA SER A 148 21.01 10.94 -16.26
C SER A 148 22.10 10.86 -15.19
N GLU A 149 22.65 12.01 -14.79
CA GLU A 149 23.76 12.11 -13.85
C GLU A 149 23.32 12.07 -12.38
N ILE A 150 22.01 12.18 -12.11
CA ILE A 150 21.46 12.11 -10.76
C ILE A 150 21.40 10.65 -10.33
N ASP A 151 22.03 10.34 -9.19
CA ASP A 151 21.90 9.03 -8.54
C ASP A 151 20.53 8.92 -7.86
N PRO A 152 19.63 8.02 -8.33
CA PRO A 152 18.31 7.86 -7.73
C PRO A 152 18.34 6.94 -6.50
N THR A 153 19.50 6.44 -6.09
CA THR A 153 19.62 5.46 -5.00
C THR A 153 19.11 6.03 -3.67
N ILE A 154 18.25 5.26 -3.00
CA ILE A 154 17.80 5.58 -1.65
C ILE A 154 19.00 5.51 -0.69
N THR A 155 19.26 6.61 0.02
CA THR A 155 20.35 6.68 0.98
C THR A 155 20.06 5.81 2.21
N ASN A 156 21.11 5.23 2.80
CA ASN A 156 20.97 4.40 3.99
C ASN A 156 20.34 5.19 5.15
N SER A 157 20.76 6.44 5.36
CA SER A 157 20.20 7.31 6.40
C SER A 157 18.71 7.58 6.22
N PHE A 158 18.23 7.69 4.98
CA PHE A 158 16.81 7.82 4.72
C PHE A 158 16.07 6.52 5.06
N ALA A 159 16.57 5.39 4.57
CA ALA A 159 15.94 4.07 4.73
C ALA A 159 15.92 3.56 6.17
N THR A 160 16.95 3.85 6.99
CA THR A 160 17.08 3.26 8.34
C THR A 160 16.80 4.23 9.47
N ALA A 161 16.61 5.52 9.20
CA ALA A 161 16.40 6.52 10.24
C ALA A 161 15.34 7.54 9.86
N ALA A 162 15.55 8.29 8.78
CA ALA A 162 14.72 9.46 8.51
C ALA A 162 13.25 9.08 8.26
N PHE A 163 12.98 8.04 7.47
CA PHE A 163 11.59 7.68 7.11
C PHE A 163 10.81 7.01 8.25
N HIS A 164 11.46 6.58 9.34
CA HIS A 164 10.79 5.97 10.48
C HIS A 164 9.91 6.95 11.27
N PHE A 165 9.92 8.26 10.96
CA PHE A 165 8.94 9.20 11.49
C PHE A 165 7.49 8.77 11.21
N VAL A 166 7.25 7.98 10.15
CA VAL A 166 5.91 7.45 9.83
C VAL A 166 5.36 6.55 10.94
N ASN A 167 6.23 5.98 11.77
CA ASN A 167 5.84 5.16 12.90
C ASN A 167 5.27 6.02 14.06
N SER A 168 5.70 7.27 14.24
CA SER A 168 5.17 8.13 15.31
C SER A 168 3.83 8.80 14.96
N ILE A 169 3.39 8.74 13.69
CA ILE A 169 2.09 9.27 13.27
C ILE A 169 0.98 8.20 13.28
N LEU A 170 1.32 6.94 13.56
CA LEU A 170 0.35 5.85 13.69
C LEU A 170 -0.39 5.97 15.02
N ASP A 171 -1.70 5.74 14.98
CA ASP A 171 -2.54 5.66 16.17
C ASP A 171 -2.48 4.26 16.80
N GLN A 172 -2.63 4.18 18.12
CA GLN A 172 -2.78 2.92 18.85
C GLN A 172 -4.08 2.16 18.50
N ASP A 173 -5.08 2.83 17.96
CA ASP A 173 -6.37 2.24 17.60
C ASP A 173 -6.67 2.35 16.11
N ILE A 174 -7.18 1.27 15.54
CA ILE A 174 -7.74 1.19 14.20
C ILE A 174 -9.25 1.43 14.32
N GLU A 175 -9.73 2.58 13.84
CA GLU A 175 -11.16 2.88 13.82
C GLU A 175 -11.85 2.22 12.62
N LEU A 176 -12.75 1.26 12.88
CA LEU A 176 -13.69 0.77 11.88
C LEU A 176 -14.94 1.63 11.91
N VAL A 177 -15.24 2.31 10.81
CA VAL A 177 -16.35 3.26 10.71
C VAL A 177 -17.46 2.72 9.83
N ASP A 178 -18.64 2.53 10.40
CA ASP A 178 -19.83 2.03 9.71
C ASP A 178 -20.53 3.12 8.87
N LYS A 179 -21.50 2.71 8.03
CA LYS A 179 -22.25 3.62 7.15
C LYS A 179 -23.09 4.66 7.90
N ASP A 180 -23.45 4.37 9.15
CA ASP A 180 -24.14 5.29 10.06
C ASP A 180 -23.18 6.17 10.87
N ASN A 181 -21.87 6.12 10.58
CA ASN A 181 -20.77 6.76 11.29
C ASN A 181 -20.55 6.25 12.73
N SER A 182 -21.09 5.08 13.09
CA SER A 182 -20.68 4.42 14.32
C SER A 182 -19.23 3.93 14.20
N VAL A 183 -18.47 4.07 15.28
CA VAL A 183 -17.03 3.78 15.33
C VAL A 183 -16.78 2.60 16.26
N THR A 184 -16.06 1.61 15.76
CA THR A 184 -15.56 0.46 16.54
C THR A 184 -14.03 0.46 16.55
N PRO A 185 -13.36 0.81 17.66
CA PRO A 185 -11.91 0.83 17.72
C PRO A 185 -11.33 -0.57 17.95
N HIS A 186 -10.17 -0.85 17.36
CA HIS A 186 -9.38 -2.07 17.56
C HIS A 186 -7.91 -1.73 17.82
N ARG A 187 -7.31 -2.27 18.89
CA ARG A 187 -5.89 -2.01 19.20
C ARG A 187 -4.96 -2.45 18.06
N LEU A 188 -4.09 -1.57 17.59
CA LEU A 188 -3.11 -1.83 16.55
C LEU A 188 -2.17 -2.98 16.95
N LEU A 189 -1.67 -2.98 18.19
CA LEU A 189 -0.79 -4.04 18.69
C LEU A 189 -1.37 -5.45 18.50
N ASN A 190 -2.69 -5.59 18.68
CA ASN A 190 -3.36 -6.88 18.56
C ASN A 190 -3.61 -7.32 17.11
N ASN A 191 -3.41 -6.43 16.14
CA ASN A 191 -3.76 -6.62 14.73
C ASN A 191 -2.55 -6.59 13.78
N TYR A 192 -1.32 -6.53 14.30
CA TYR A 192 -0.13 -6.72 13.47
C TYR A 192 -0.10 -8.11 12.84
N PHE A 193 0.20 -8.18 11.54
CA PHE A 193 0.27 -9.42 10.75
C PHE A 193 -1.01 -10.26 10.75
N LYS A 194 -2.16 -9.66 11.06
CA LYS A 194 -3.48 -10.31 11.15
C LYS A 194 -4.49 -9.60 10.26
N PRO A 195 -4.63 -9.99 8.98
CA PRO A 195 -5.51 -9.30 8.03
C PRO A 195 -7.00 -9.67 8.18
N GLU A 196 -7.40 -10.22 9.33
CA GLU A 196 -8.78 -10.66 9.60
C GLU A 196 -9.77 -9.48 9.51
N LEU A 197 -9.42 -8.31 10.07
CA LEU A 197 -10.28 -7.13 10.01
C LEU A 197 -10.55 -6.66 8.56
N VAL A 198 -9.59 -6.85 7.66
CA VAL A 198 -9.72 -6.44 6.25
C VAL A 198 -10.56 -7.44 5.46
N SER A 199 -10.48 -8.74 5.80
CA SER A 199 -11.13 -9.83 5.04
C SER A 199 -12.56 -10.14 5.46
N LYS A 200 -13.01 -9.64 6.63
CA LYS A 200 -14.42 -9.68 7.01
C LYS A 200 -15.26 -8.83 6.09
N LYS A 201 -16.48 -9.27 5.82
CA LYS A 201 -17.47 -8.55 5.02
C LYS A 201 -17.64 -7.10 5.49
N GLY A 202 -17.43 -6.16 4.57
CA GLY A 202 -17.46 -4.72 4.82
C GLY A 202 -16.26 -4.17 5.59
N GLY A 203 -15.34 -5.03 6.06
CA GLY A 203 -14.18 -4.66 6.87
C GLY A 203 -13.25 -3.68 6.15
N LEU A 204 -12.92 -3.97 4.89
CA LEU A 204 -12.15 -3.05 4.05
C LEU A 204 -12.83 -1.67 3.93
N GLU A 205 -14.14 -1.62 3.66
CA GLU A 205 -14.87 -0.35 3.54
C GLU A 205 -14.84 0.45 4.86
N LYS A 206 -15.04 -0.23 5.99
CA LYS A 206 -15.03 0.40 7.32
C LYS A 206 -13.66 0.95 7.69
N ILE A 207 -12.59 0.21 7.39
CA ILE A 207 -11.22 0.67 7.62
C ILE A 207 -10.90 1.88 6.74
N LEU A 208 -11.28 1.85 5.46
CA LEU A 208 -11.06 2.99 4.55
C LEU A 208 -11.83 4.24 5.00
N ARG A 209 -13.06 4.09 5.52
CA ARG A 209 -13.80 5.20 6.13
C ARG A 209 -13.06 5.75 7.35
N GLY A 210 -12.56 4.86 8.22
CA GLY A 210 -11.71 5.22 9.36
C GLY A 210 -10.47 6.00 8.95
N MET A 211 -9.75 5.58 7.92
CA MET A 211 -8.57 6.28 7.41
C MET A 211 -8.86 7.71 6.92
N ILE A 212 -10.11 8.04 6.59
CA ILE A 212 -10.53 9.37 6.16
C ILE A 212 -10.98 10.23 7.36
N SER A 213 -11.60 9.63 8.37
CA SER A 213 -12.19 10.35 9.51
C SER A 213 -11.27 10.45 10.73
N GLN A 214 -10.45 9.43 10.96
CA GLN A 214 -9.54 9.34 12.09
C GLN A 214 -8.36 10.29 11.86
N LYS A 215 -8.00 11.07 12.88
CA LYS A 215 -6.82 11.92 12.83
C LYS A 215 -5.58 11.06 13.08
N SER A 216 -4.49 11.34 12.36
CA SER A 216 -3.19 10.78 12.70
C SER A 216 -2.71 11.31 14.06
N GLN A 217 -1.81 10.57 14.70
CA GLN A 217 -1.09 11.08 15.85
C GLN A 217 -0.24 12.29 15.46
N GLY A 218 0.02 13.15 16.45
CA GLY A 218 0.94 14.27 16.27
C GLY A 218 2.37 13.75 16.16
N LEU A 219 3.15 14.31 15.25
CA LEU A 219 4.57 13.99 15.15
C LEU A 219 5.28 14.42 16.45
N ASP A 220 5.71 13.45 17.25
CA ASP A 220 6.62 13.68 18.37
C ASP A 220 7.87 12.76 18.27
N PHE A 221 8.82 12.94 19.19
CA PHE A 221 10.05 12.14 19.25
C PHE A 221 9.90 10.85 20.06
N ASN A 222 8.69 10.54 20.53
CA ASN A 222 8.35 9.32 21.24
C ASN A 222 7.54 8.43 20.29
N TYR A 223 7.75 7.12 20.36
CA TYR A 223 6.83 6.21 19.68
C TYR A 223 5.64 5.97 20.60
N ASP A 224 4.46 5.79 20.03
CA ASP A 224 3.35 5.20 20.78
C ASP A 224 3.79 3.83 21.35
N ASP A 225 3.28 3.47 22.52
CA ASP A 225 3.69 2.24 23.21
C ASP A 225 3.46 0.98 22.34
N ASP A 226 2.39 0.94 21.55
CA ASP A 226 2.08 -0.21 20.67
C ASP A 226 3.10 -0.33 19.53
N VAL A 227 3.57 0.79 18.99
CA VAL A 227 4.60 0.85 17.94
C VAL A 227 5.98 0.56 18.53
N SER A 228 6.24 1.04 19.75
CA SER A 228 7.47 0.75 20.51
C SER A 228 7.63 -0.75 20.74
N VAL A 229 6.54 -1.41 21.19
CA VAL A 229 6.50 -2.85 21.40
C VAL A 229 6.69 -3.58 20.06
N PHE A 230 6.03 -3.15 18.99
CA PHE A 230 6.24 -3.75 17.66
C PHE A 230 7.72 -3.68 17.23
N MET A 231 8.35 -2.49 17.29
CA MET A 231 9.74 -2.31 16.88
C MET A 231 10.70 -3.16 17.71
N ILE A 232 10.46 -3.31 19.01
CA ILE A 232 11.29 -4.12 19.91
C ILE A 232 11.19 -5.62 19.61
N PHE A 233 10.00 -6.14 19.30
CA PHE A 233 9.78 -7.58 19.16
C PHE A 233 9.83 -8.10 17.72
N TYR A 234 9.65 -7.24 16.71
CA TYR A 234 9.52 -7.66 15.32
C TYR A 234 10.50 -7.00 14.35
N GLU A 235 11.21 -5.93 14.74
CA GLU A 235 12.30 -5.31 13.94
C GLU A 235 13.69 -5.36 14.61
N GLY A 236 13.79 -5.91 15.83
CA GLY A 236 15.04 -6.06 16.60
C GLY A 236 15.89 -7.28 16.28
#